data_AF-A0A7C7GW79-F1
#
_entry.id   AF-A0A7C7GW79-F1
#
_cell.length_a   1.000
_cell.length_b   1.000
_cell.length_c   1.000
_cell.angle_alpha   90.00
_cell.angle_beta   90.00
_cell.angle_gamma   90.00
#
_symmetry.space_group_name_H-M   'P 1'
#
loop_
_entity.id
_entity.type
_entity.pdbx_description
1 polymer ?
#
loop_
_entity_poly.entity_id
_entity_poly.type
_entity_poly.pdbx_seq_one_letter_code
_entity_poly.pdbx_strand_id
1 'polypeptide(L)' 'MEKKGQLVRTKRFAMEPMSVEDAMLQMEMLDHSFFLFCNKDSSVYNVAYLRQDGDYGLIEPELT' A
#
# COMPACT_ATOMS: atom_id res chain seq x y z
N MET A 1 -30.75 10.90 0.46
CA MET A 1 -29.63 11.21 1.37
C MET A 1 -28.44 10.36 0.94
N GLU A 2 -27.33 10.99 0.57
CA GLU A 2 -26.09 10.25 0.30
C GLU A 2 -25.60 9.59 1.59
N LYS A 3 -25.41 8.27 1.56
CA LYS A 3 -24.79 7.54 2.65
C LYS A 3 -23.29 7.85 2.62
N LYS A 4 -22.82 8.67 3.57
CA LYS A 4 -21.39 8.78 3.84
C LYS A 4 -20.88 7.43 4.35
N GLY A 5 -19.77 6.95 3.79
CA GLY A 5 -19.11 5.73 4.26
C GLY A 5 -18.77 5.84 5.75
N GLN A 6 -18.91 4.74 6.49
CA GLN A 6 -18.51 4.67 7.90
C GLN A 6 -17.14 4.01 8.01
N LEU A 7 -16.30 4.48 8.94
CA LEU A 7 -15.05 3.81 9.27
C LEU A 7 -15.37 2.49 9.99
N VAL A 8 -15.29 1.36 9.27
CA VAL A 8 -15.67 0.05 9.79
C VAL A 8 -14.50 -0.77 10.33
N ARG A 9 -13.26 -0.45 9.96
CA ARG A 9 -12.07 -1.23 10.33
C ARG A 9 -10.80 -0.38 10.29
N THR A 10 -9.91 -0.64 11.23
CA THR A 10 -8.51 -0.18 11.20
C THR A 10 -7.61 -1.40 11.06
N LYS A 11 -6.78 -1.45 10.00
CA LYS A 11 -5.76 -2.50 9.84
C LYS A 11 -4.48 -2.04 10.54
N ARG A 12 -4.03 -2.79 11.55
CA ARG A 12 -2.73 -2.59 12.23
C ARG A 12 -1.93 -3.86 12.09
N PHE A 13 -0.66 -3.74 11.73
CA PHE A 13 0.26 -4.87 11.59
C PHE A 13 1.68 -4.39 11.84
N ALA A 14 2.53 -5.29 12.35
CA ALA A 14 3.95 -5.04 12.41
C ALA A 14 4.49 -5.03 10.98
N MET A 15 5.31 -4.03 10.67
CA MET A 15 5.84 -3.81 9.34
C MET A 15 7.34 -3.68 9.44
N GLU A 16 8.04 -4.58 8.79
CA GLU A 16 9.48 -4.49 8.59
C GLU A 16 9.75 -3.75 7.27
N PRO A 17 10.79 -2.89 7.19
CA PRO A 17 11.15 -2.25 5.93
C PRO A 17 11.43 -3.29 4.84
N MET A 18 10.88 -3.09 3.64
CA MET A 18 10.97 -4.03 2.53
C MET A 18 11.17 -3.30 1.19
N SER A 19 11.52 -4.04 0.13
CA SER A 19 11.60 -3.46 -1.21
C SER A 19 10.22 -3.30 -1.85
N VAL A 20 10.17 -2.59 -2.97
CA VAL A 20 8.93 -2.44 -3.76
C VAL A 20 8.45 -3.80 -4.27
N GLU A 21 9.37 -4.64 -4.72
CA GLU A 21 9.07 -5.99 -5.23
C GLU A 21 8.50 -6.89 -4.13
N ASP A 22 9.08 -6.85 -2.93
CA ASP A 22 8.58 -7.60 -1.77
C ASP A 22 7.17 -7.13 -1.38
N ALA A 23 6.93 -5.82 -1.41
CA ALA A 23 5.61 -5.24 -1.14
C ALA A 23 4.57 -5.68 -2.17
N MET A 24 4.92 -5.73 -3.46
CA MET A 24 4.07 -6.24 -4.53
C MET A 24 3.74 -7.73 -4.33
N LEU A 25 4.73 -8.54 -3.98
CA LEU A 25 4.52 -9.96 -3.71
C LEU A 25 3.57 -10.17 -2.51
N GLN A 26 3.77 -9.43 -1.41
CA GLN A 26 2.86 -9.52 -0.27
C GLN A 26 1.44 -9.03 -0.60
N MET A 27 1.33 -8.00 -1.44
CA MET A 27 0.04 -7.51 -1.92
C MET A 27 -0.74 -8.61 -2.64
N GLU A 28 -0.10 -9.34 -3.56
CA GLU A 28 -0.69 -10.45 -4.30
C GLU A 28 -1.05 -11.63 -3.39
N MET A 29 -0.16 -12.02 -2.47
CA MET A 29 -0.41 -13.11 -1.53
C MET A 29 -1.62 -12.85 -0.62
N LEU A 30 -1.91 -11.59 -0.33
CA LEU A 30 -3.06 -11.18 0.47
C LEU A 30 -4.32 -10.93 -0.38
N ASP A 31 -4.23 -11.08 -1.70
CA ASP A 31 -5.29 -10.72 -2.66
C ASP A 31 -5.81 -9.30 -2.41
N HIS A 32 -4.87 -8.35 -2.31
CA HIS A 32 -5.17 -6.94 -2.11
C HIS A 32 -4.85 -6.14 -3.36
N SER A 33 -5.60 -5.08 -3.61
CA SER A 33 -5.31 -4.14 -4.71
C SER A 33 -4.31 -3.06 -4.34
N PHE A 34 -4.00 -2.92 -3.04
CA PHE A 34 -3.01 -1.97 -2.54
C PHE A 34 -2.32 -2.50 -1.28
N PHE A 35 -1.09 -2.08 -1.06
CA PHE A 35 -0.29 -2.46 0.09
C PHE A 35 0.55 -1.27 0.58
N LEU A 36 0.27 -0.84 1.82
CA LEU A 36 1.11 0.14 2.53
C LEU A 36 2.33 -0.59 3.08
N PHE A 37 3.52 -0.05 2.84
CA PHE A 37 4.79 -0.58 3.35
C PHE A 37 5.76 0.56 3.70
N CYS A 38 6.83 0.23 4.44
CA CYS A 38 7.96 1.12 4.66
C CYS A 38 9.06 0.70 3.69
N ASN A 39 9.47 1.59 2.81
CA ASN A 39 10.49 1.28 1.82
C ASN A 39 11.87 1.26 2.49
N LYS A 40 12.58 0.15 2.33
CA LYS A 40 13.90 -0.08 2.93
C LYS A 40 14.97 0.92 2.45
N ASP A 41 14.84 1.44 1.23
CA ASP A 41 15.85 2.30 0.61
C ASP A 41 15.67 3.77 1.02
N SER A 42 14.42 4.23 1.15
CA SER A 42 14.10 5.61 1.52
C SER A 42 13.76 5.79 3.00
N SER A 43 13.43 4.70 3.72
CA SER A 43 12.82 4.74 5.06
C SER A 43 11.51 5.55 5.13
N VAL A 44 10.81 5.67 4.00
CA VAL A 44 9.54 6.38 3.86
C VAL A 44 8.40 5.38 3.64
N TYR A 45 7.19 5.74 4.09
CA TYR A 45 6.01 4.95 3.82
C TYR A 45 5.56 5.12 2.37
N ASN A 46 5.36 4.00 1.68
CA ASN A 46 4.89 3.96 0.30
C ASN A 46 3.65 3.07 0.17
N VAL A 47 2.88 3.25 -0.89
CA VAL A 47 1.77 2.37 -1.25
C VAL A 47 2.01 1.78 -2.63
N ALA A 48 2.22 0.46 -2.70
CA ALA A 48 2.13 -0.28 -3.95
C ALA A 48 0.65 -0.54 -4.28
N TYR A 49 0.25 -0.45 -5.54
CA TYR A 49 -1.13 -0.69 -5.95
C TYR A 49 -1.24 -1.25 -7.37
N LEU A 50 -2.31 -2.00 -7.64
CA LEU A 50 -2.67 -2.47 -8.97
C LEU A 50 -3.44 -1.38 -9.71
N ARG A 51 -2.96 -1.03 -10.91
CA ARG A 51 -3.61 -0.08 -11.81
C ARG A 51 -4.74 -0.75 -12.59
N GLN A 52 -5.60 0.06 -13.20
CA GLN A 52 -6.72 -0.44 -14.01
C GLN A 52 -6.27 -1.13 -15.30
N ASP A 53 -5.08 -0.81 -15.81
CA ASP A 53 -4.46 -1.42 -16.99
C ASP A 53 -3.74 -2.75 -16.68
N GLY A 54 -3.70 -3.16 -15.41
CA GLY A 54 -3.08 -4.42 -14.97
C GLY A 54 -1.61 -4.29 -14.55
N ASP A 55 -1.00 -3.11 -14.75
CA ASP A 55 0.35 -2.82 -14.27
C ASP A 55 0.34 -2.38 -12.79
N TYR A 56 1.54 -2.29 -12.21
CA TYR A 56 1.72 -1.81 -10.84
C TYR A 56 2.03 -0.31 -10.82
N GLY A 57 1.56 0.35 -9.77
CA GLY A 57 1.90 1.73 -9.45
C GLY A 57 2.48 1.84 -8.04
N LEU A 58 3.21 2.93 -7.80
CA LEU A 58 3.77 3.29 -6.51
C LEU A 58 3.31 4.71 -6.14
N ILE A 59 2.83 4.88 -4.92
CA ILE A 59 2.55 6.20 -4.32
C ILE A 59 3.64 6.47 -3.29
N GLU A 60 4.28 7.63 -3.39
CA GLU A 60 5.31 8.10 -2.49
C GLU A 60 4.95 9.48 -1.95
N PRO A 61 4.99 9.70 -0.62
CA PRO A 61 4.76 11.02 -0.06
C PRO A 61 6.01 11.88 -0.25
N GLU A 62 5.84 13.01 -0.90
CA GLU A 62 6.84 14.09 -0.92
C GLU A 62 6.54 15.04 0.23
N LEU A 63 7.40 15.05 1.26
CA LEU A 63 7.31 16.00 2.36
C LEU A 63 7.90 17.33 1.91
N THR A 64 7.03 18.31 1.70
CA THR A 64 7.40 19.70 1.39
C THR A 64 7.43 20.58 2.64
#